data_AF-A0AAX2M7D8-F1
#
_entry.id   AF-A0AAX2M7D8-F1
#
_cell.length_a   1.000
_cell.length_b   1.000
_cell.length_c   1.000
_cell.angle_alpha   90.00
_cell.angle_beta   90.00
_cell.angle_gamma   90.00
#
_symmetry.space_group_name_H-M   'P 1'
#
loop_
_entity.id
_entity.type
_entity.pdbx_description
1 polymer ?
#
loop_
_entity_poly.entity_id
_entity_poly.type
_entity_poly.pdbx_seq_one_letter_code
_entity_poly.pdbx_strand_id
1 'polypeptide(L)'
;MAMRFLFNHLGFESAAAKPALLQGEAGAAVDSAAVLDAAGKVVLRVPLRALGGVNGWRDWHYWRADLDALRQPGCYQLWLEGSAPPLVSAPFEVADSLYGPALLSDLLFYFKSQRCSGLYDLADRSAPEEGGGARRDAHGGWFDASGDCSKYLSHLSYANYLNPQQTPLLVWSLIQTRQALPPQGKWFDERLVDEALHGADFLLRMQHESGFFYQTLFDGWSKDEKRRSLCAYSTQQGLRSRAFQAGWRQGGGMAVAALAAASKLPAMARANAPNTWRPRARVSPTCRSTAAHIWRTARKT
;
A
#
# COMPACT_ATOMS: atom_id res chain seq x y z
N MET A 1 6.75 35.88 6.62
CA MET A 1 6.24 34.50 6.70
C MET A 1 7.24 33.63 7.46
N ALA A 2 6.81 32.67 8.27
CA ALA A 2 7.75 31.87 9.06
C ALA A 2 8.51 30.86 8.17
N MET A 3 9.84 30.94 8.18
CA MET A 3 10.72 29.93 7.58
C MET A 3 10.55 28.58 8.31
N ARG A 4 10.78 27.47 7.60
CA ARG A 4 10.75 26.13 8.22
C ARG A 4 11.63 25.11 7.51
N PHE A 5 12.13 24.14 8.27
CA PHE A 5 12.77 22.95 7.70
C PHE A 5 11.73 21.89 7.31
N LEU A 6 11.92 21.26 6.16
CA LEU A 6 11.15 20.12 5.66
C LEU A 6 12.11 18.95 5.42
N PHE A 7 11.79 17.79 5.97
CA PHE A 7 12.63 16.59 5.93
C PHE A 7 11.76 15.35 6.16
N ASN A 8 12.33 14.17 6.02
CA ASN A 8 11.63 12.94 6.35
C ASN A 8 11.41 12.84 7.87
N HIS A 9 10.15 12.86 8.31
CA HIS A 9 9.81 12.81 9.74
C HIS A 9 10.22 11.51 10.42
N LEU A 10 10.36 10.40 9.67
CA LEU A 10 10.91 9.16 10.22
C LEU A 10 12.42 9.27 10.43
N GLY A 11 13.09 10.10 9.63
CA GLY A 11 14.55 10.20 9.61
C GLY A 11 15.15 9.67 8.31
N PHE A 12 16.43 9.32 8.39
CA PHE A 12 17.22 8.87 7.25
C PHE A 12 18.05 7.62 7.54
N GLU A 13 18.21 6.75 6.54
CA GLU A 13 19.16 5.64 6.60
C GLU A 13 20.61 6.16 6.63
N SER A 14 21.46 5.62 7.50
CA SER A 14 22.85 6.07 7.70
C SER A 14 23.63 6.15 6.39
N ALA A 15 23.49 5.16 5.51
CA ALA A 15 24.20 5.09 4.24
C ALA A 15 23.50 5.81 3.07
N ALA A 16 22.24 6.23 3.22
CA ALA A 16 21.48 6.85 2.13
C ALA A 16 21.74 8.36 1.99
N ALA A 17 21.22 8.91 0.89
CA ALA A 17 21.11 10.35 0.67
C ALA A 17 20.07 10.96 1.63
N LYS A 18 20.35 12.15 2.14
CA LYS A 18 19.60 12.81 3.23
C LYS A 18 19.27 14.25 2.87
N PRO A 19 18.39 14.48 1.88
CA PRO A 19 17.99 15.84 1.52
C PRO A 19 17.05 16.40 2.59
N ALA A 20 17.37 17.61 3.05
CA ALA A 20 16.44 18.47 3.77
C ALA A 20 16.24 19.77 3.00
N LEU A 21 15.08 20.40 3.18
CA LEU A 21 14.76 21.68 2.58
C LEU A 21 14.56 22.73 3.66
N LEU A 22 15.06 23.94 3.43
CA LEU A 22 14.57 25.13 4.07
C LEU A 22 13.53 25.77 3.14
N GLN A 23 12.34 26.07 3.66
CA GLN A 23 11.31 26.84 2.97
C GLN A 23 11.27 28.27 3.54
N GLY A 24 11.22 29.27 2.67
CA GLY A 24 11.20 30.69 3.03
C GLY A 24 10.67 31.59 1.90
N GLU A 25 11.02 32.88 1.94
CA GLU A 25 10.60 33.92 0.98
C GLU A 25 11.70 34.23 -0.05
N ALA A 26 11.34 34.77 -1.22
CA ALA A 26 12.22 34.91 -2.38
C ALA A 26 13.54 35.70 -2.17
N GLY A 27 13.62 36.54 -1.14
CA GLY A 27 14.79 37.35 -0.80
C GLY A 27 15.52 36.93 0.48
N ALA A 28 15.21 35.77 1.05
CA ALA A 28 15.87 35.32 2.28
C ALA A 28 17.38 35.13 2.07
N ALA A 29 18.18 35.87 2.83
CA ALA A 29 19.63 35.71 2.89
C ALA A 29 19.96 34.56 3.85
N VAL A 30 20.17 33.37 3.31
CA VAL A 30 20.49 32.15 4.06
C VAL A 30 21.62 31.39 3.39
N ASP A 31 22.68 31.11 4.14
CA ASP A 31 23.92 30.56 3.59
C ASP A 31 24.14 29.09 3.98
N SER A 32 23.84 28.74 5.23
CA SER A 32 24.09 27.40 5.77
C SER A 32 23.08 27.00 6.84
N ALA A 33 22.93 25.69 7.02
CA ALA A 33 22.25 25.10 8.17
C ALA A 33 23.25 24.30 9.01
N ALA A 34 23.05 24.30 10.33
CA ALA A 34 23.77 23.46 11.26
C ALA A 34 22.93 22.23 11.63
N VAL A 35 23.61 21.12 11.91
CA VAL A 35 23.00 19.92 12.51
C VAL A 35 23.44 19.85 13.96
N LEU A 36 22.45 19.77 14.85
CA LEU A 36 22.63 19.56 16.28
C LEU A 36 22.45 18.07 16.60
N ASP A 37 23.30 17.52 17.46
CA ASP A 37 23.04 16.22 18.10
C ASP A 37 22.05 16.33 19.26
N ALA A 38 21.74 15.20 19.90
CA ALA A 38 20.83 15.15 21.05
C ALA A 38 21.29 15.97 22.27
N ALA A 39 22.57 16.33 22.37
CA ALA A 39 23.10 17.19 23.42
C ALA A 39 23.08 18.68 23.03
N GLY A 40 22.55 19.02 21.84
CA GLY A 40 22.53 20.37 21.31
C GLY A 40 23.88 20.83 20.75
N LYS A 41 24.84 19.92 20.55
CA LYS A 41 26.14 20.26 19.98
C LYS A 41 26.06 20.26 18.46
N VAL A 42 26.65 21.29 17.83
CA VAL A 42 26.80 21.32 16.37
C VAL A 42 27.78 20.23 15.93
N VAL A 43 27.29 19.27 15.15
CA VAL A 43 28.08 18.14 14.61
C VAL A 43 28.39 18.27 13.13
N LEU A 44 27.62 19.10 12.41
CA LEU A 44 27.81 19.35 10.98
C LEU A 44 27.30 20.74 10.62
N ARG A 45 27.94 21.38 9.64
CA ARG A 45 27.40 22.55 8.93
C ARG A 45 27.34 22.24 7.44
N VAL A 46 26.24 22.58 6.80
CA VAL A 46 26.00 22.32 5.38
C VAL A 46 25.54 23.59 4.66
N PRO A 47 26.00 23.84 3.43
CA PRO A 47 25.52 24.97 2.65
C PRO A 47 24.05 24.79 2.26
N LEU A 48 23.33 25.91 2.20
CA LEU A 48 21.96 25.97 1.71
C LEU A 48 21.98 26.36 0.23
N ARG A 49 21.78 25.38 -0.65
CA ARG A 49 21.75 25.62 -2.10
C ARG A 49 20.36 26.09 -2.52
N ALA A 50 20.26 27.32 -3.02
CA ALA A 50 19.00 27.85 -3.54
C ALA A 50 18.45 26.98 -4.68
N LEU A 51 17.17 26.63 -4.58
CA LEU A 51 16.38 25.95 -5.61
C LEU A 51 15.36 26.90 -6.27
N GLY A 52 15.03 28.01 -5.59
CA GLY A 52 14.03 28.96 -6.05
C GLY A 52 12.60 28.51 -5.77
N GLY A 53 11.65 29.08 -6.51
CA GLY A 53 10.24 28.75 -6.41
C GLY A 53 9.82 27.54 -7.25
N VAL A 54 8.63 27.04 -6.96
CA VAL A 54 8.00 25.93 -7.70
C VAL A 54 6.77 26.46 -8.43
N ASN A 55 6.67 26.22 -9.74
CA ASN A 55 5.56 26.72 -10.54
C ASN A 55 4.21 26.17 -10.03
N GLY A 56 3.20 27.04 -9.92
CA GLY A 56 1.88 26.72 -9.41
C GLY A 56 1.80 26.53 -7.89
N TRP A 57 2.91 26.67 -7.16
CA TRP A 57 2.90 26.73 -5.70
C TRP A 57 2.76 28.19 -5.25
N ARG A 58 2.60 28.39 -3.93
CA ARG A 58 2.64 29.75 -3.35
C ARG A 58 4.01 30.38 -3.60
N ASP A 59 4.13 31.67 -3.30
CA ASP A 59 5.38 32.43 -3.39
C ASP A 59 6.38 32.01 -2.28
N TRP A 60 6.82 30.75 -2.39
CA TRP A 60 7.75 30.10 -1.51
C TRP A 60 9.02 29.79 -2.29
N HIS A 61 10.13 30.05 -1.64
CA HIS A 61 11.44 29.66 -2.13
C HIS A 61 12.01 28.56 -1.26
N TYR A 62 12.81 27.71 -1.90
CA TYR A 62 13.41 26.55 -1.28
C TYR A 62 14.92 26.59 -1.38
N TRP A 63 15.58 26.12 -0.34
CA TRP A 63 17.01 25.82 -0.32
C TRP A 63 17.21 24.38 0.10
N ARG A 64 18.14 23.70 -0.54
CA ARG A 64 18.49 22.31 -0.24
C ARG A 64 19.72 22.24 0.65
N ALA A 65 19.60 21.49 1.74
CA ALA A 65 20.68 21.04 2.60
C ALA A 65 20.89 19.54 2.37
N ASP A 66 22.09 19.14 1.95
CA ASP A 66 22.46 17.74 1.74
C ASP A 66 23.21 17.22 2.99
N LEU A 67 22.56 16.34 3.77
CA LEU A 67 23.09 15.84 5.06
C LEU A 67 23.85 14.52 4.92
N ASP A 68 24.30 14.16 3.71
CA ASP A 68 24.86 12.84 3.40
C ASP A 68 26.10 12.50 4.23
N ALA A 69 26.87 13.51 4.64
CA ALA A 69 28.03 13.35 5.53
C ALA A 69 27.65 12.87 6.94
N LEU A 70 26.39 13.04 7.36
CA LEU A 70 25.87 12.53 8.62
C LEU A 70 25.65 11.02 8.50
N ARG A 71 26.62 10.23 8.96
CA ARG A 71 26.61 8.76 8.91
C ARG A 71 26.40 8.10 10.28
N GLN A 72 26.64 8.83 11.36
CA GLN A 72 26.52 8.28 12.71
C GLN A 72 25.04 8.10 13.05
N PRO A 73 24.63 6.92 13.53
CA PRO A 73 23.30 6.75 14.07
C PRO A 73 23.05 7.65 15.28
N GLY A 74 21.87 8.23 15.38
CA GLY A 74 21.51 9.15 16.46
C GLY A 74 20.28 10.00 16.17
N CYS A 75 19.93 10.83 17.16
CA CYS A 75 18.86 11.82 17.05
C CYS A 75 19.46 13.20 16.79
N TYR A 76 18.92 13.90 15.80
CA TYR A 76 19.46 15.16 15.29
C TYR A 76 18.37 16.21 15.06
N GLN A 77 18.77 17.48 15.03
CA GLN A 77 17.93 18.61 14.64
C GLN A 77 18.66 19.51 13.66
N LEU A 78 17.92 20.16 12.75
CA LEU A 78 18.44 21.23 11.91
C LEU A 78 18.25 22.57 12.61
N TRP A 79 19.24 23.45 12.50
CA TRP A 79 19.22 24.79 13.04
C TRP A 79 19.68 25.80 11.99
N LEU A 80 18.89 26.85 11.80
CA LEU A 80 19.29 28.02 11.01
C LEU A 80 19.98 29.01 11.94
N GLU A 81 21.31 29.03 11.93
CA GLU A 81 22.11 29.94 12.74
C GLU A 81 21.76 31.41 12.45
N GLY A 82 21.72 32.25 13.48
CA GLY A 82 21.43 33.68 13.34
C GLY A 82 19.97 34.06 13.08
N SER A 83 19.05 33.08 12.98
CA SER A 83 17.62 33.36 12.85
C SER A 83 17.01 33.92 14.14
N ALA A 84 16.08 34.88 14.00
CA ALA A 84 15.33 35.48 15.09
C ALA A 84 13.82 35.49 14.75
N PRO A 85 12.97 34.75 15.49
CA PRO A 85 13.31 33.80 16.56
C PRO A 85 14.15 32.61 16.05
N PRO A 86 14.85 31.88 16.94
CA PRO A 86 15.62 30.70 16.56
C PRO A 86 14.78 29.69 15.80
N LEU A 87 15.19 29.34 14.59
CA LEU A 87 14.56 28.33 13.77
C LEU A 87 15.28 26.99 13.94
N VAL A 88 14.64 26.08 14.67
CA VAL A 88 15.11 24.71 14.89
C VAL A 88 14.03 23.73 14.42
N SER A 89 14.42 22.65 13.76
CA SER A 89 13.48 21.62 13.30
C SER A 89 12.96 20.75 14.44
N ALA A 90 11.91 19.98 14.18
CA ALA A 90 11.63 18.79 14.99
C ALA A 90 12.82 17.80 14.89
N PRO A 91 13.04 16.95 15.91
CA PRO A 91 14.07 15.93 15.86
C PRO A 91 13.79 14.91 14.75
N PHE A 92 14.86 14.34 14.19
CA PHE A 92 14.81 13.21 13.27
C PHE A 92 15.93 12.22 13.58
N GLU A 93 15.72 10.98 13.16
CA GLU A 93 16.67 9.90 13.38
C GLU A 93 17.61 9.75 12.17
N VAL A 94 18.87 9.40 12.44
CA VAL A 94 19.71 8.68 11.48
C VAL A 94 19.93 7.30 12.07
N ALA A 95 19.60 6.25 11.31
CA ALA A 95 19.71 4.88 11.79
C ALA A 95 20.03 3.92 10.65
N ASP A 96 20.51 2.74 11.00
CA ASP A 96 20.58 1.61 10.08
C ASP A 96 19.24 0.86 10.13
N SER A 97 18.68 0.55 8.96
CA SER A 97 17.38 -0.13 8.82
C SER A 97 16.21 0.64 9.42
N LEU A 98 16.17 1.95 9.22
CA LEU A 98 15.08 2.83 9.59
C LEU A 98 13.72 2.34 9.06
N TYR A 99 13.69 1.79 7.84
CA TYR A 99 12.48 1.20 7.25
C TYR A 99 12.37 -0.32 7.50
N GLY A 100 12.96 -0.79 8.59
CA GLY A 100 13.09 -2.19 8.95
C GLY A 100 11.81 -2.85 9.50
N PRO A 101 11.95 -4.01 10.17
CA PRO A 101 10.81 -4.87 10.53
C PRO A 101 9.76 -4.21 11.44
N ALA A 102 10.13 -3.22 12.24
CA ALA A 102 9.19 -2.50 13.10
C ALA A 102 8.14 -1.73 12.27
N LEU A 103 8.59 -0.89 11.32
CA LEU A 103 7.70 -0.17 10.42
C LEU A 103 6.86 -1.13 9.57
N LEU A 104 7.49 -2.17 9.04
CA LEU A 104 6.78 -3.18 8.25
C LEU A 104 5.75 -3.94 9.09
N SER A 105 6.00 -4.16 10.37
CA SER A 105 5.05 -4.78 11.29
C SER A 105 3.79 -3.94 11.45
N ASP A 106 3.93 -2.62 11.54
CA ASP A 106 2.79 -1.69 11.63
C ASP A 106 1.99 -1.66 10.32
N LEU A 107 2.66 -1.69 9.17
CA LEU A 107 1.98 -1.82 7.87
C LEU A 107 1.20 -3.14 7.75
N LEU A 108 1.76 -4.25 8.23
CA LEU A 108 1.04 -5.53 8.28
C LEU A 108 -0.16 -5.48 9.23
N PHE A 109 -0.02 -4.81 10.39
CA PHE A 109 -1.16 -4.58 11.28
C PHE A 109 -2.24 -3.72 10.62
N TYR A 110 -1.85 -2.69 9.87
CA TYR A 110 -2.78 -1.89 9.09
C TYR A 110 -3.59 -2.76 8.12
N PHE A 111 -2.94 -3.57 7.27
CA PHE A 111 -3.68 -4.46 6.35
C PHE A 111 -4.59 -5.42 7.10
N LYS A 112 -4.11 -6.03 8.19
CA LYS A 112 -4.93 -6.93 9.00
C LYS A 112 -6.16 -6.24 9.59
N SER A 113 -6.01 -4.97 10.02
CA SER A 113 -7.11 -4.15 10.54
C SER A 113 -8.18 -3.83 9.48
N GLN A 114 -7.79 -3.82 8.21
CA GLN A 114 -8.68 -3.50 7.09
C GLN A 114 -9.29 -4.74 6.43
N ARG A 115 -9.07 -5.95 6.97
CA ARG A 115 -9.69 -7.17 6.44
C ARG A 115 -11.22 -7.02 6.48
N CYS A 116 -11.88 -7.42 5.39
CA CYS A 116 -13.32 -7.48 5.34
C CYS A 116 -13.81 -8.44 6.43
N SER A 117 -14.75 -7.97 7.26
CA SER A 117 -15.20 -8.68 8.45
C SER A 117 -16.64 -8.31 8.81
N GLY A 118 -17.20 -8.97 9.83
CA GLY A 118 -18.53 -8.68 10.36
C GLY A 118 -19.64 -8.84 9.33
N LEU A 119 -20.59 -7.90 9.36
CA LEU A 119 -21.77 -7.90 8.48
C LEU A 119 -21.42 -7.86 6.99
N TYR A 120 -20.32 -7.20 6.62
CA TYR A 120 -19.89 -7.12 5.22
C TYR A 120 -19.36 -8.46 4.71
N ASP A 121 -18.50 -9.14 5.49
CA ASP A 121 -18.01 -10.47 5.12
C ASP A 121 -19.14 -11.49 5.07
N LEU A 122 -20.13 -11.37 5.95
CA LEU A 122 -21.34 -12.20 5.92
C LEU A 122 -22.16 -11.98 4.65
N ALA A 123 -22.40 -10.71 4.26
CA ALA A 123 -23.11 -10.37 3.03
C ALA A 123 -22.36 -10.89 1.79
N ASP A 124 -21.03 -10.80 1.81
CA ASP A 124 -20.16 -11.17 0.68
C ASP A 124 -20.14 -12.67 0.40
N ARG A 125 -20.61 -13.52 1.33
CA ARG A 125 -20.80 -14.96 1.10
C ARG A 125 -21.89 -15.28 0.07
N SER A 126 -22.71 -14.29 -0.26
CA SER A 126 -23.80 -14.42 -1.23
C SER A 126 -23.97 -13.10 -2.01
N ALA A 127 -22.88 -12.57 -2.54
CA ALA A 127 -22.90 -11.32 -3.31
C ALA A 127 -23.66 -11.49 -4.64
N PRO A 128 -24.63 -10.63 -4.97
CA PRO A 128 -25.33 -10.67 -6.25
C PRO A 128 -24.43 -10.17 -7.39
N GLU A 129 -24.60 -10.73 -8.59
CA GLU A 129 -24.04 -10.16 -9.82
C GLU A 129 -24.92 -9.03 -10.36
N GLU A 130 -24.30 -7.94 -10.79
CA GLU A 130 -25.04 -6.78 -11.30
C GLU A 130 -25.90 -7.15 -12.49
N GLY A 131 -27.19 -6.81 -12.40
CA GLY A 131 -28.18 -7.04 -13.45
C GLY A 131 -28.47 -8.51 -13.78
N GLY A 132 -28.07 -9.45 -12.92
CA GLY A 132 -28.42 -10.87 -13.00
C GLY A 132 -29.05 -11.38 -11.70
N GLY A 133 -29.52 -12.63 -11.71
CA GLY A 133 -29.99 -13.33 -10.50
C GLY A 133 -28.93 -14.18 -9.81
N ALA A 134 -27.74 -14.32 -10.42
CA ALA A 134 -26.67 -15.14 -9.89
C ALA A 134 -26.08 -14.52 -8.62
N ARG A 135 -25.69 -15.39 -7.68
CA ARG A 135 -25.02 -15.03 -6.44
C ARG A 135 -23.74 -15.83 -6.30
N ARG A 136 -22.68 -15.19 -5.83
CA ARG A 136 -21.35 -15.79 -5.66
C ARG A 136 -20.84 -15.56 -4.25
N ASP A 137 -20.05 -16.50 -3.77
CA ASP A 137 -19.27 -16.31 -2.56
C ASP A 137 -18.01 -15.51 -2.90
N ALA A 138 -17.94 -14.27 -2.44
CA ALA A 138 -16.84 -13.33 -2.61
C ALA A 138 -16.29 -12.82 -1.26
N HIS A 139 -16.43 -13.60 -0.18
CA HIS A 139 -15.97 -13.19 1.16
C HIS A 139 -14.43 -13.12 1.31
N GLY A 140 -13.95 -12.44 2.35
CA GLY A 140 -12.52 -12.16 2.58
C GLY A 140 -12.03 -10.89 1.87
N GLY A 141 -10.70 -10.76 1.70
CA GLY A 141 -10.06 -9.57 1.14
C GLY A 141 -10.03 -8.41 2.15
N TRP A 142 -9.88 -7.19 1.63
CA TRP A 142 -9.77 -5.96 2.43
C TRP A 142 -10.78 -4.92 1.95
N PHE A 143 -11.20 -4.05 2.85
CA PHE A 143 -11.82 -2.78 2.50
C PHE A 143 -10.81 -1.91 1.74
N ASP A 144 -11.27 -1.21 0.72
CA ASP A 144 -10.38 -0.51 -0.22
C ASP A 144 -9.83 0.81 0.35
N ALA A 145 -10.63 1.49 1.16
CA ALA A 145 -10.26 2.76 1.74
C ALA A 145 -10.86 2.93 3.14
N SER A 146 -10.32 3.86 3.91
CA SER A 146 -10.85 4.24 5.23
C SER A 146 -12.32 4.70 5.19
N GLY A 147 -12.78 5.16 4.03
CA GLY A 147 -14.16 5.56 3.77
C GLY A 147 -14.88 4.70 2.74
N ASP A 148 -14.37 3.51 2.35
CA ASP A 148 -15.02 2.62 1.39
C ASP A 148 -14.88 1.15 1.78
N CYS A 149 -16.01 0.51 2.13
CA CYS A 149 -16.07 -0.91 2.47
C CYS A 149 -16.23 -1.82 1.25
N SER A 150 -16.26 -1.27 0.03
CA SER A 150 -16.18 -2.03 -1.22
C SER A 150 -14.82 -2.69 -1.41
N LYS A 151 -14.73 -3.67 -2.31
CA LYS A 151 -13.51 -4.47 -2.56
C LYS A 151 -13.20 -4.53 -4.04
N TYR A 152 -11.93 -4.36 -4.40
CA TYR A 152 -11.56 -4.08 -5.79
C TYR A 152 -10.38 -4.92 -6.27
N LEU A 153 -10.51 -5.43 -7.49
CA LEU A 153 -9.37 -5.75 -8.34
C LEU A 153 -8.87 -4.50 -9.06
N SER A 154 -9.80 -3.69 -9.59
CA SER A 154 -9.56 -2.38 -10.20
C SER A 154 -10.89 -1.57 -10.29
N HIS A 155 -10.82 -0.29 -10.67
CA HIS A 155 -11.94 0.55 -11.12
C HIS A 155 -11.44 1.56 -12.17
N LEU A 156 -12.23 2.59 -12.49
CA LEU A 156 -11.95 3.58 -13.57
C LEU A 156 -11.79 2.97 -14.97
N SER A 157 -12.31 1.76 -15.17
CA SER A 157 -12.22 1.03 -16.44
C SER A 157 -12.76 1.78 -17.64
N TYR A 158 -13.81 2.59 -17.45
CA TYR A 158 -14.43 3.39 -18.50
C TYR A 158 -13.46 4.42 -19.10
N ALA A 159 -12.43 4.82 -18.36
CA ALA A 159 -11.42 5.78 -18.80
C ALA A 159 -10.20 5.12 -19.47
N ASN A 160 -10.17 3.79 -19.54
CA ASN A 160 -9.15 2.92 -20.16
C ASN A 160 -7.73 2.99 -19.57
N TYR A 161 -7.13 4.16 -19.50
CA TYR A 161 -5.71 4.37 -19.18
C TYR A 161 -5.46 4.67 -17.70
N LEU A 162 -6.49 4.52 -16.86
CA LEU A 162 -6.48 4.95 -15.47
C LEU A 162 -6.76 3.81 -14.49
N ASN A 163 -6.80 2.55 -14.94
CA ASN A 163 -7.06 1.40 -14.09
C ASN A 163 -5.94 1.20 -13.03
N PRO A 164 -6.20 1.41 -11.73
CA PRO A 164 -5.24 1.05 -10.69
C PRO A 164 -5.28 -0.45 -10.44
N GLN A 165 -4.14 -1.04 -10.04
CA GLN A 165 -4.11 -2.41 -9.53
C GLN A 165 -4.32 -2.36 -8.01
N GLN A 166 -5.41 -2.95 -7.50
CA GLN A 166 -5.83 -2.81 -6.10
C GLN A 166 -5.51 -4.07 -5.29
N THR A 167 -6.51 -4.85 -4.85
CA THR A 167 -6.32 -6.05 -4.00
C THR A 167 -5.25 -7.03 -4.55
N PRO A 168 -5.23 -7.34 -5.87
CA PRO A 168 -4.17 -8.18 -6.44
C PRO A 168 -2.75 -7.66 -6.22
N LEU A 169 -2.56 -6.34 -6.31
CA LEU A 169 -1.24 -5.73 -6.14
C LEU A 169 -0.75 -5.87 -4.70
N LEU A 170 -1.65 -5.78 -3.71
CA LEU A 170 -1.29 -6.01 -2.32
C LEU A 170 -0.80 -7.45 -2.12
N VAL A 171 -1.53 -8.45 -2.62
CA VAL A 171 -1.12 -9.86 -2.52
C VAL A 171 0.23 -10.09 -3.16
N TRP A 172 0.44 -9.57 -4.38
CA TRP A 172 1.72 -9.70 -5.07
C TRP A 172 2.84 -9.00 -4.29
N SER A 173 2.62 -7.77 -3.84
CA SER A 173 3.61 -6.96 -3.11
C SER A 173 4.03 -7.62 -1.79
N LEU A 174 3.10 -8.18 -1.01
CA LEU A 174 3.44 -8.89 0.24
C LEU A 174 4.41 -10.06 -0.04
N ILE A 175 4.18 -10.79 -1.13
CA ILE A 175 5.02 -11.93 -1.53
C ILE A 175 6.38 -11.46 -2.06
N GLN A 176 6.42 -10.38 -2.82
CA GLN A 176 7.69 -9.81 -3.30
C GLN A 176 8.50 -9.22 -2.16
N THR A 177 7.87 -8.53 -1.22
CA THR A 177 8.54 -8.04 0.01
C THR A 177 9.18 -9.20 0.76
N ARG A 178 8.47 -10.32 0.95
CA ARG A 178 9.04 -11.53 1.57
C ARG A 178 10.29 -12.05 0.84
N GLN A 179 10.32 -11.95 -0.49
CA GLN A 179 11.45 -12.41 -1.31
C GLN A 179 12.62 -11.43 -1.34
N ALA A 180 12.35 -10.13 -1.21
CA ALA A 180 13.35 -9.07 -1.27
C ALA A 180 14.01 -8.78 0.09
N LEU A 181 13.31 -9.03 1.20
CA LEU A 181 13.85 -8.83 2.53
C LEU A 181 14.90 -9.91 2.88
N PRO A 182 15.94 -9.56 3.67
CA PRO A 182 16.76 -10.56 4.35
C PRO A 182 15.88 -11.50 5.19
N PRO A 183 16.33 -12.73 5.49
CA PRO A 183 15.59 -13.65 6.32
C PRO A 183 15.09 -12.99 7.61
N GLN A 184 13.77 -13.00 7.79
CA GLN A 184 13.12 -12.39 8.94
C GLN A 184 12.91 -13.43 10.05
N GLY A 185 12.67 -12.95 11.27
CA GLY A 185 12.24 -13.81 12.36
C GLY A 185 10.95 -14.56 12.01
N LYS A 186 10.84 -15.82 12.45
CA LYS A 186 9.73 -16.72 12.13
C LYS A 186 8.34 -16.07 12.28
N TRP A 187 8.13 -15.34 13.37
CA TRP A 187 6.84 -14.70 13.65
C TRP A 187 6.44 -13.63 12.63
N PHE A 188 7.39 -12.82 12.17
CA PHE A 188 7.12 -11.82 11.15
C PHE A 188 6.85 -12.48 9.79
N ASP A 189 7.63 -13.50 9.44
CA ASP A 189 7.43 -14.27 8.20
C ASP A 189 6.04 -14.93 8.16
N GLU A 190 5.60 -15.56 9.26
CA GLU A 190 4.28 -16.17 9.36
C GLU A 190 3.15 -15.15 9.20
N ARG A 191 3.27 -13.96 9.81
CA ARG A 191 2.29 -12.88 9.65
C ARG A 191 2.22 -12.36 8.20
N LEU A 192 3.37 -12.21 7.55
CA LEU A 192 3.44 -11.77 6.15
C LEU A 192 2.82 -12.79 5.20
N VAL A 193 3.10 -14.08 5.43
CA VAL A 193 2.52 -15.20 4.67
C VAL A 193 1.00 -15.32 4.92
N ASP A 194 0.55 -15.19 6.17
CA ASP A 194 -0.89 -15.19 6.52
C ASP A 194 -1.64 -14.09 5.75
N GLU A 195 -1.13 -12.86 5.77
CA GLU A 195 -1.76 -11.73 5.08
C GLU A 195 -1.77 -11.92 3.55
N ALA A 196 -0.69 -12.44 2.97
CA ALA A 196 -0.63 -12.75 1.55
C ALA A 196 -1.64 -13.85 1.15
N LEU A 197 -1.74 -14.92 1.95
CA LEU A 197 -2.66 -16.03 1.68
C LEU A 197 -4.13 -15.63 1.90
N HIS A 198 -4.43 -14.77 2.87
CA HIS A 198 -5.77 -14.19 3.06
C HIS A 198 -6.28 -13.51 1.78
N GLY A 199 -5.43 -12.70 1.14
CA GLY A 199 -5.77 -12.09 -0.13
C GLY A 199 -5.80 -13.07 -1.31
N ALA A 200 -4.88 -14.03 -1.37
CA ALA A 200 -4.89 -15.06 -2.41
C ALA A 200 -6.19 -15.88 -2.40
N ASP A 201 -6.70 -16.22 -1.21
CA ASP A 201 -7.99 -16.88 -1.02
C ASP A 201 -9.14 -16.03 -1.55
N PHE A 202 -9.13 -14.72 -1.31
CA PHE A 202 -10.11 -13.81 -1.88
C PHE A 202 -10.03 -13.74 -3.40
N LEU A 203 -8.83 -13.68 -3.99
CA LEU A 203 -8.66 -13.69 -5.44
C LEU A 203 -9.22 -14.97 -6.09
N LEU A 204 -9.05 -16.13 -5.43
CA LEU A 204 -9.66 -17.39 -5.89
C LEU A 204 -11.19 -17.31 -5.87
N ARG A 205 -11.80 -16.71 -4.84
CA ARG A 205 -13.26 -16.50 -4.76
C ARG A 205 -13.78 -15.50 -5.78
N MET A 206 -12.95 -14.52 -6.15
CA MET A 206 -13.27 -13.54 -7.20
C MET A 206 -13.13 -14.12 -8.62
N GLN A 207 -12.66 -15.36 -8.78
CA GLN A 207 -12.62 -16.03 -10.07
C GLN A 207 -13.95 -16.71 -10.39
N HIS A 208 -14.52 -16.38 -11.55
CA HIS A 208 -15.67 -17.08 -12.10
C HIS A 208 -15.26 -18.45 -12.69
N GLU A 209 -16.18 -19.40 -12.70
CA GLU A 209 -15.95 -20.76 -13.24
C GLU A 209 -15.57 -20.80 -14.72
N SER A 210 -15.96 -19.77 -15.50
CA SER A 210 -15.53 -19.62 -16.90
C SER A 210 -14.10 -19.06 -17.06
N GLY A 211 -13.47 -18.64 -15.96
CA GLY A 211 -12.06 -18.27 -15.91
C GLY A 211 -11.74 -16.78 -15.81
N PHE A 212 -12.70 -15.86 -15.95
CA PHE A 212 -12.46 -14.43 -15.68
C PHE A 212 -12.49 -14.11 -14.17
N PHE A 213 -12.03 -12.93 -13.78
CA PHE A 213 -12.24 -12.41 -12.41
C PHE A 213 -13.26 -11.28 -12.38
N TYR A 214 -14.01 -11.13 -11.29
CA TYR A 214 -14.84 -9.94 -11.08
C TYR A 214 -13.97 -8.70 -10.80
N GLN A 215 -14.32 -7.55 -11.36
CA GLN A 215 -13.60 -6.29 -11.15
C GLN A 215 -13.79 -5.73 -9.74
N THR A 216 -15.03 -5.70 -9.25
CA THR A 216 -15.38 -4.99 -8.03
C THR A 216 -16.56 -5.66 -7.34
N LEU A 217 -16.52 -5.67 -6.00
CA LEU A 217 -17.69 -5.86 -5.15
C LEU A 217 -18.04 -4.52 -4.51
N PHE A 218 -19.05 -3.85 -5.06
CA PHE A 218 -19.30 -2.43 -4.85
C PHE A 218 -20.65 -2.16 -4.16
N ASP A 219 -20.67 -1.28 -3.18
CA ASP A 219 -21.87 -0.87 -2.45
C ASP A 219 -22.46 0.49 -2.88
N GLY A 220 -21.79 1.23 -3.77
CA GLY A 220 -22.19 2.61 -4.09
C GLY A 220 -21.75 3.62 -3.03
N TRP A 221 -20.69 3.30 -2.28
CA TRP A 221 -20.18 4.01 -1.10
C TRP A 221 -21.21 4.21 0.01
N SER A 222 -22.24 3.36 0.06
CA SER A 222 -23.35 3.49 1.01
C SER A 222 -23.03 2.97 2.40
N LYS A 223 -22.07 2.05 2.54
CA LYS A 223 -21.82 1.27 3.77
C LYS A 223 -23.03 0.41 4.16
N ASP A 224 -23.95 0.20 3.22
CA ASP A 224 -25.09 -0.69 3.35
C ASP A 224 -24.73 -2.03 2.71
N GLU A 225 -24.62 -3.08 3.53
CA GLU A 225 -24.22 -4.41 3.09
C GLU A 225 -25.20 -5.03 2.07
N LYS A 226 -26.46 -4.59 2.08
CA LYS A 226 -27.49 -5.07 1.17
C LYS A 226 -27.35 -4.48 -0.23
N ARG A 227 -26.58 -3.39 -0.38
CA ARG A 227 -26.34 -2.73 -1.66
C ARG A 227 -25.13 -3.27 -2.41
N ARG A 228 -24.39 -4.21 -1.83
CA ARG A 228 -23.18 -4.80 -2.43
C ARG A 228 -23.53 -5.62 -3.66
N SER A 229 -22.79 -5.42 -4.74
CA SER A 229 -22.99 -6.11 -6.03
C SER A 229 -21.66 -6.32 -6.73
N LEU A 230 -21.48 -7.49 -7.35
CA LEU A 230 -20.36 -7.77 -8.24
C LEU A 230 -20.61 -7.04 -9.56
N CYS A 231 -19.87 -5.95 -9.77
CA CYS A 231 -20.13 -5.02 -10.87
C CYS A 231 -18.83 -4.41 -11.41
N ALA A 232 -18.97 -3.63 -12.48
CA ALA A 232 -18.10 -2.48 -12.73
C ALA A 232 -18.93 -1.21 -12.49
N TYR A 233 -18.29 -0.06 -12.33
CA TYR A 233 -19.00 1.21 -12.31
C TYR A 233 -18.26 2.31 -13.07
N SER A 234 -18.99 3.39 -13.35
CA SER A 234 -18.47 4.61 -13.98
C SER A 234 -18.88 5.85 -13.21
N THR A 235 -18.14 6.94 -13.48
CA THR A 235 -18.35 8.28 -12.93
C THR A 235 -18.27 8.37 -11.41
N GLN A 236 -18.33 9.60 -10.88
CA GLN A 236 -18.33 9.85 -9.44
C GLN A 236 -19.66 9.46 -8.78
N GLN A 237 -20.73 9.26 -9.56
CA GLN A 237 -22.02 8.80 -9.04
C GLN A 237 -22.05 7.28 -8.80
N GLY A 238 -21.04 6.53 -9.26
CA GLY A 238 -20.97 5.08 -9.03
C GLY A 238 -22.01 4.31 -9.84
N LEU A 239 -22.22 4.68 -11.10
CA LEU A 239 -23.20 4.05 -11.98
C LEU A 239 -22.75 2.62 -12.29
N ARG A 240 -23.42 1.64 -11.66
CA ARG A 240 -23.11 0.22 -11.80
C ARG A 240 -23.46 -0.31 -13.18
N SER A 241 -22.70 -1.29 -13.63
CA SER A 241 -22.90 -1.98 -14.91
C SER A 241 -22.50 -3.44 -14.82
N ARG A 242 -22.97 -4.23 -15.79
CA ARG A 242 -22.66 -5.66 -15.93
C ARG A 242 -21.27 -5.93 -16.53
N ALA A 243 -20.47 -4.89 -16.78
CA ALA A 243 -19.12 -5.02 -17.34
C ALA A 243 -18.09 -5.48 -16.29
N PHE A 244 -18.49 -6.42 -15.41
CA PHE A 244 -17.72 -6.83 -14.24
C PHE A 244 -16.56 -7.79 -14.55
N GLN A 245 -16.39 -8.22 -15.80
CA GLN A 245 -15.29 -9.13 -16.19
C GLN A 245 -13.99 -8.34 -16.27
N ALA A 246 -13.03 -8.67 -15.41
CA ALA A 246 -11.72 -8.04 -15.38
C ALA A 246 -10.82 -8.56 -16.50
N GLY A 247 -10.50 -7.71 -17.47
CA GLY A 247 -9.38 -7.89 -18.39
C GLY A 247 -8.00 -7.70 -17.72
N TRP A 248 -6.94 -7.81 -18.52
CA TRP A 248 -5.54 -7.72 -18.03
C TRP A 248 -5.26 -6.46 -17.21
N ARG A 249 -5.56 -5.26 -17.77
CA ARG A 249 -5.36 -3.96 -17.10
C ARG A 249 -6.33 -3.71 -15.94
N GLN A 250 -7.43 -4.45 -15.89
CA GLN A 250 -8.54 -4.28 -14.96
C GLN A 250 -8.37 -5.08 -13.66
N GLY A 251 -7.13 -5.42 -13.31
CA GLY A 251 -6.78 -6.23 -12.15
C GLY A 251 -6.68 -7.73 -12.43
N GLY A 252 -7.21 -8.22 -13.56
CA GLY A 252 -7.13 -9.65 -13.92
C GLY A 252 -5.69 -10.14 -14.11
N GLY A 253 -4.83 -9.33 -14.75
CA GLY A 253 -3.43 -9.67 -14.93
C GLY A 253 -2.64 -9.76 -13.64
N MET A 254 -2.84 -8.77 -12.77
CA MET A 254 -2.20 -8.76 -11.46
C MET A 254 -2.73 -9.89 -10.57
N ALA A 255 -4.00 -10.28 -10.69
CA ALA A 255 -4.56 -11.42 -9.96
C ALA A 255 -3.88 -12.74 -10.37
N VAL A 256 -3.64 -12.95 -11.67
CA VAL A 256 -2.87 -14.11 -12.16
C VAL A 256 -1.45 -14.11 -11.60
N ALA A 257 -0.75 -12.97 -11.64
CA ALA A 257 0.61 -12.85 -11.12
C ALA A 257 0.66 -13.12 -9.60
N ALA A 258 -0.26 -12.55 -8.84
CA ALA A 258 -0.39 -12.75 -7.40
C ALA A 258 -0.63 -14.22 -7.04
N LEU A 259 -1.58 -14.89 -7.71
CA LEU A 259 -1.87 -16.31 -7.49
C LEU A 259 -0.68 -17.19 -7.90
N ALA A 260 -0.02 -16.90 -9.01
CA ALA A 260 1.19 -17.61 -9.41
C ALA A 260 2.30 -17.48 -8.36
N ALA A 261 2.49 -16.29 -7.78
CA ALA A 261 3.44 -16.06 -6.70
C ALA A 261 3.03 -16.80 -5.41
N ALA A 262 1.74 -16.75 -5.04
CA ALA A 262 1.20 -17.43 -3.86
C ALA A 262 1.36 -18.96 -3.95
N SER A 263 1.35 -19.52 -5.17
CA SER A 263 1.57 -20.96 -5.39
C SER A 263 2.95 -21.47 -4.92
N LYS A 264 3.90 -20.58 -4.67
CA LYS A 264 5.25 -20.88 -4.19
C LYS A 264 5.42 -20.70 -2.68
N LEU A 265 4.41 -20.18 -1.99
CA LEU A 265 4.46 -20.02 -0.53
C LEU A 265 4.31 -21.38 0.18
N PRO A 266 4.90 -21.53 1.38
CA PRO A 266 4.63 -22.70 2.22
C PRO A 266 3.13 -22.77 2.53
N ALA A 267 2.54 -23.96 2.43
CA ALA A 267 1.18 -24.15 2.92
C ALA A 267 1.17 -23.95 4.44
N MET A 268 0.24 -23.14 4.97
CA MET A 268 0.04 -23.09 6.41
C MET A 268 -0.30 -24.49 6.93
N ALA A 269 0.43 -24.95 7.94
CA ALA A 269 0.12 -26.19 8.64
C ALA A 269 -1.26 -26.05 9.31
N ARG A 270 -2.12 -27.06 9.11
CA ARG A 270 -3.43 -27.12 9.77
C ARG A 270 -3.23 -27.22 11.28
N ALA A 271 -3.54 -26.17 12.03
CA ALA A 271 -3.87 -26.36 13.44
C ALA A 271 -5.23 -27.08 13.50
N ASN A 272 -5.27 -28.26 14.11
CA ASN A 272 -6.51 -28.97 14.42
C ASN A 272 -7.29 -28.16 15.47
N ALA A 273 -8.08 -27.17 15.03
CA ALA A 273 -9.06 -26.49 15.86
C ALA A 273 -10.43 -27.20 15.71
N PRO A 274 -11.04 -27.69 16.80
CA PRO A 274 -12.41 -28.16 16.74
C PRO A 274 -13.36 -26.96 16.64
N ASN A 275 -14.25 -26.97 15.65
CA ASN A 275 -15.41 -26.09 15.50
C ASN A 275 -15.18 -24.57 15.45
N THR A 276 -14.47 -24.08 14.44
CA THR A 276 -14.81 -22.82 13.72
C THR A 276 -13.93 -22.71 12.47
N TRP A 277 -14.54 -22.43 11.32
CA TRP A 277 -13.90 -22.11 10.03
C TRP A 277 -12.93 -23.18 9.45
N ARG A 278 -13.38 -23.91 8.42
CA ARG A 278 -12.51 -24.77 7.59
C ARG A 278 -12.16 -24.04 6.28
N PRO A 279 -10.92 -23.54 6.07
CA PRO A 279 -10.49 -23.20 4.72
C PRO A 279 -10.42 -24.49 3.90
N ARG A 280 -11.15 -24.55 2.79
CA ARG A 280 -11.07 -25.68 1.86
C ARG A 280 -9.78 -25.57 1.03
N ALA A 281 -9.00 -26.64 1.10
CA ALA A 281 -7.93 -27.06 0.19
C ALA A 281 -6.67 -26.17 0.09
N ARG A 282 -5.57 -26.82 -0.25
CA ARG A 282 -4.22 -26.25 -0.34
C ARG A 282 -4.25 -25.10 -1.35
N VAL A 283 -4.11 -23.86 -0.87
CA VAL A 283 -4.08 -22.64 -1.69
C VAL A 283 -3.03 -22.78 -2.81
N SER A 284 -1.85 -23.34 -2.52
CA SER A 284 -0.74 -23.44 -3.47
C SER A 284 -1.04 -24.23 -4.77
N PRO A 285 -1.52 -25.50 -4.73
CA PRO A 285 -1.94 -26.24 -5.94
C PRO A 285 -3.08 -25.58 -6.72
N THR A 286 -4.09 -25.05 -6.01
CA THR A 286 -5.25 -24.39 -6.64
C THR A 286 -4.86 -23.10 -7.34
N CYS A 287 -4.03 -22.26 -6.70
CA CYS A 287 -3.50 -21.05 -7.33
C CYS A 287 -2.70 -21.37 -8.61
N ARG A 288 -1.93 -22.48 -8.61
CA ARG A 288 -1.16 -22.90 -9.78
C ARG A 288 -2.05 -23.33 -10.95
N SER A 289 -3.06 -24.16 -10.71
CA SER A 289 -3.98 -24.61 -11.75
C SER A 289 -4.81 -23.45 -12.31
N THR A 290 -5.31 -22.57 -11.42
CA THR A 290 -6.04 -21.35 -11.77
C THR A 290 -5.19 -20.42 -12.65
N ALA A 291 -3.98 -20.04 -12.20
CA ALA A 291 -3.12 -19.14 -12.97
C ALA A 291 -2.77 -19.72 -14.36
N ALA A 292 -2.50 -21.03 -14.44
CA ALA A 292 -2.21 -21.71 -15.70
C ALA A 292 -3.43 -21.85 -16.62
N HIS A 293 -4.64 -22.00 -16.08
CA HIS A 293 -5.88 -22.01 -16.85
C HIS A 293 -6.14 -20.63 -17.46
N ILE A 294 -6.05 -19.57 -16.64
CA ILE A 294 -6.31 -18.19 -17.05
C ILE A 294 -5.29 -17.71 -18.10
N TRP A 295 -4.00 -17.99 -17.89
CA TRP A 295 -2.97 -17.66 -18.88
C TRP A 295 -3.25 -18.29 -20.25
N ARG A 296 -3.89 -19.47 -20.28
CA ARG A 296 -4.24 -20.16 -21.52
C ARG A 296 -5.53 -19.64 -22.15
N THR A 297 -6.53 -19.23 -21.36
CA THR A 297 -7.79 -18.67 -21.88
C THR A 297 -7.62 -17.23 -22.35
N ALA A 298 -6.88 -16.40 -21.62
CA ALA A 298 -6.66 -14.99 -21.93
C ALA A 298 -5.70 -14.73 -23.11
N ARG A 299 -5.09 -15.77 -23.70
CA ARG A 299 -4.36 -15.72 -24.99
C ARG A 299 -5.28 -15.91 -26.20
N LYS A 300 -6.52 -16.36 -26.00
CA LYS A 300 -7.47 -16.66 -27.08
C LYS A 300 -8.44 -15.51 -27.37
N THR A 301 -8.35 -14.44 -26.58
CA THR A 301 -9.13 -13.19 -26.67
C THR A 301 -8.16 -12.03 -26.83
#